data_AF-A0A6A3EDY2-F1
#
_entry.id   AF-A0A6A3EDY2-F1
#
_cell.length_a   1.000
_cell.length_b   1.000
_cell.length_c   1.000
_cell.angle_alpha   90.00
_cell.angle_beta   90.00
_cell.angle_gamma   90.00
#
_symmetry.space_group_name_H-M   'P 1'
#
loop_
_entity.id
_entity.type
_entity.pdbx_description
1 polymer ?
#
loop_
_entity_poly.entity_id
_entity_poly.type
_entity_poly.pdbx_seq_one_letter_code
_entity_poly.pdbx_strand_id
1 'polypeptide(L)'
;MVSTDDFVNELGQVQWDRVPLNAALDRLNTSREGLTSEEAEKRLRVYGPNKLPEEKVNKLKLFLGFMWNQLSWAMEVAAVLAIVLLDFADFALILFLLLLNACIGYLEEIQAGNAVSALMGHLAPEAKVFRDGEVKNVPANLLVPGDVLRVRLGDVIPADLKFLEGDSVKVDQSSLTGESLPVTKSEGDEGY
;
A
#
# COMPACT_ATOMS: atom_id res chain seq x y z
N MET A 1 26.95 -4.24 25.24
CA MET A 1 25.71 -3.74 24.62
C MET A 1 26.03 -3.54 23.15
N VAL A 2 25.35 -4.28 22.27
CA VAL A 2 25.54 -4.11 20.81
C VAL A 2 24.79 -2.84 20.44
N SER A 3 25.51 -1.82 19.96
CA SER A 3 24.89 -0.56 19.55
C SER A 3 24.21 -0.76 18.21
N THR A 4 22.97 -0.29 18.06
CA THR A 4 22.18 -0.50 16.84
C THR A 4 22.75 0.26 15.62
N ASP A 5 23.75 1.12 15.83
CA ASP A 5 24.46 1.85 14.77
C ASP A 5 25.38 0.95 13.94
N ASP A 6 25.70 -0.26 14.43
CA ASP A 6 26.47 -1.26 13.68
C ASP A 6 25.69 -1.89 12.51
N PHE A 7 24.37 -1.66 12.45
CA PHE A 7 23.45 -2.28 11.46
C PHE A 7 22.86 -1.28 10.47
N VAL A 8 23.50 -0.13 10.29
CA VAL A 8 23.08 0.89 9.32
C VAL A 8 23.86 0.69 8.02
N ASN A 9 23.16 0.64 6.88
CA ASN A 9 23.81 0.53 5.58
C ASN A 9 24.45 1.88 5.16
N GLU A 10 25.20 1.88 4.06
CA GLU A 10 25.85 3.09 3.52
C GLU A 10 24.85 4.21 3.14
N LEU A 11 23.56 3.87 3.00
CA LEU A 11 22.46 4.79 2.71
C LEU A 11 21.78 5.36 3.98
N GLY A 12 22.27 5.02 5.18
CA GLY A 12 21.69 5.48 6.45
C GLY A 12 20.43 4.71 6.88
N GLN A 13 20.10 3.60 6.22
CA GLN A 13 18.94 2.77 6.53
C GLN A 13 19.31 1.62 7.47
N VAL A 14 18.45 1.35 8.44
CA VAL A 14 18.62 0.25 9.40
C VAL A 14 18.30 -1.08 8.71
N GLN A 15 19.23 -2.03 8.77
CA GLN A 15 19.03 -3.39 8.30
C GLN A 15 18.36 -4.23 9.39
N TRP A 16 17.04 -4.12 9.51
CA TRP A 16 16.26 -4.77 10.57
C TRP A 16 16.51 -6.28 10.65
N ASP A 17 16.72 -6.95 9.52
CA ASP A 17 16.99 -8.40 9.44
C ASP A 17 18.14 -8.83 10.36
N ARG A 18 19.21 -8.04 10.37
CA ARG A 18 20.43 -8.33 11.11
C ARG A 18 20.43 -7.82 12.54
N VAL A 19 19.50 -6.94 12.89
CA VAL A 19 19.43 -6.34 14.23
C VAL A 19 18.91 -7.39 15.22
N PRO A 20 19.64 -7.71 16.30
CA PRO A 20 19.13 -8.64 17.31
C PRO A 20 17.90 -8.07 18.01
N LEU A 21 16.97 -8.95 18.43
CA LEU A 21 15.66 -8.58 18.97
C LEU A 21 15.72 -7.49 20.06
N ASN A 22 16.63 -7.62 21.03
CA ASN A 22 16.80 -6.65 22.11
C ASN A 22 17.23 -5.27 21.59
N ALA A 23 18.13 -5.22 20.61
CA ALA A 23 18.58 -3.96 20.02
C ALA A 23 17.49 -3.30 19.16
N ALA A 24 16.58 -4.09 18.59
CA ALA A 24 15.41 -3.58 17.87
C ALA A 24 14.40 -2.94 18.84
N LEU A 25 14.13 -3.60 19.98
CA LEU A 25 13.28 -3.06 21.06
C LEU A 25 13.83 -1.74 21.61
N ASP A 26 15.13 -1.71 21.91
CA ASP A 26 15.81 -0.51 22.40
C ASP A 26 15.72 0.64 21.38
N ARG A 27 15.97 0.38 20.09
CA ARG A 27 15.93 1.41 19.04
C ARG A 27 14.52 1.94 18.79
N LEU A 28 13.51 1.08 18.84
CA LEU A 28 12.11 1.46 18.70
C LEU A 28 11.51 2.04 19.99
N ASN A 29 12.30 2.15 21.07
CA ASN A 29 11.85 2.56 22.41
C ASN A 29 10.53 1.87 22.76
N THR A 30 10.49 0.55 22.61
CA THR A 30 9.31 -0.27 22.86
C THR A 30 9.66 -1.44 23.76
N SER A 31 8.65 -2.02 24.38
CA SER A 31 8.78 -3.14 25.31
C SER A 31 7.96 -4.34 24.83
N ARG A 32 8.20 -5.52 25.40
CA ARG A 32 7.38 -6.71 25.12
C ARG A 32 5.90 -6.53 25.51
N GLU A 33 5.61 -5.59 26.42
CA GLU A 33 4.25 -5.27 26.88
C GLU A 33 3.48 -4.37 25.91
N GLY A 34 4.11 -3.93 24.82
CA GLY A 34 3.51 -3.07 23.81
C GLY A 34 3.67 -1.58 24.10
N LEU A 35 2.85 -0.76 23.44
CA LEU A 35 2.87 0.70 23.52
C LEU A 35 1.67 1.23 24.33
N THR A 36 1.74 2.47 24.81
CA THR A 36 0.54 3.17 25.28
C THR A 36 -0.24 3.73 24.09
N SER A 37 -1.55 3.93 24.24
CA SER A 37 -2.36 4.54 23.19
C SER A 37 -1.90 5.95 22.84
N GLU A 38 -1.42 6.72 23.82
CA GLU A 38 -0.89 8.07 23.61
C GLU A 38 0.39 8.08 22.76
N GLU A 39 1.33 7.17 23.06
CA GLU A 39 2.58 7.07 22.30
C GLU A 39 2.32 6.56 20.88
N ALA A 40 1.38 5.62 20.71
CA ALA A 40 0.96 5.16 19.41
C ALA A 40 0.36 6.30 18.57
N GLU A 41 -0.51 7.14 19.15
CA GLU A 41 -1.09 8.29 18.45
C GLU A 41 -0.02 9.33 18.09
N LYS A 42 0.94 9.58 19.00
CA LYS A 42 2.06 10.48 18.74
C LYS A 42 2.91 9.98 17.57
N ARG A 43 3.23 8.68 17.52
CA ARG A 43 3.97 8.06 16.41
C ARG A 43 3.18 8.11 15.11
N LEU A 44 1.86 7.90 15.16
CA LEU A 44 1.00 7.97 13.98
C LEU A 44 1.05 9.37 13.33
N ARG A 45 1.14 10.44 14.13
CA ARG A 45 1.28 11.81 13.62
C ARG A 45 2.66 12.08 13.00
N VAL A 46 3.70 11.37 13.43
CA VAL A 46 5.08 11.54 12.94
C VAL A 46 5.34 10.70 11.69
N TYR A 47 4.98 9.42 11.72
CA TYR A 47 5.24 8.46 10.65
C TYR A 47 4.11 8.41 9.60
N GLY A 48 2.91 8.85 9.97
CA GLY A 48 1.72 8.72 9.13
C GLY A 48 1.08 7.33 9.24
N PRO A 49 -0.06 7.13 8.57
CA PRO A 49 -0.77 5.85 8.57
C PRO A 49 0.01 4.78 7.80
N ASN A 50 -0.09 3.54 8.27
CA ASN A 50 0.45 2.36 7.58
C ASN A 50 -0.42 2.01 6.36
N LYS A 51 -0.29 2.82 5.31
CA LYS A 51 -1.00 2.64 4.04
C LYS A 51 -0.04 2.92 2.89
N LEU A 52 -0.10 2.08 1.87
CA LEU A 52 0.63 2.32 0.64
C LEU A 52 0.20 3.66 0.02
N PRO A 53 1.15 4.43 -0.53
CA PRO A 53 0.84 5.71 -1.16
C PRO A 53 -0.13 5.48 -2.31
N GLU A 54 -1.32 6.08 -2.22
CA GLU A 54 -2.24 6.12 -3.34
C GLU A 54 -1.71 7.13 -4.36
N GLU A 55 -1.39 6.66 -5.56
CA GLU A 55 -1.07 7.56 -6.66
C GLU A 55 -2.31 8.39 -7.00
N LYS A 56 -2.26 9.67 -6.66
CA LYS A 56 -3.31 10.63 -7.03
C LYS A 56 -3.23 10.88 -8.53
N VAL A 57 -3.93 10.05 -9.30
CA VAL A 57 -4.16 10.33 -10.72
C VAL A 57 -4.94 11.62 -10.86
N ASN A 58 -4.38 12.55 -11.63
CA ASN A 58 -5.05 13.82 -11.89
C ASN A 58 -6.20 13.57 -12.87
N LYS A 59 -7.45 13.74 -12.41
CA LYS A 59 -8.67 13.38 -13.16
C LYS A 59 -8.73 13.99 -14.57
N LEU A 60 -8.21 15.20 -14.73
CA LEU A 60 -8.11 15.87 -16.05
C LEU A 60 -7.10 15.17 -16.97
N LYS A 61 -5.95 14.75 -16.45
CA LYS A 61 -4.94 14.01 -17.23
C LYS A 61 -5.47 12.64 -17.63
N LEU A 62 -6.22 11.98 -16.75
CA LEU A 62 -6.87 10.70 -17.05
C LEU A 62 -7.88 10.86 -18.18
N PHE A 63 -8.74 11.89 -18.10
CA PHE A 63 -9.69 12.24 -19.16
C PHE A 63 -9.01 12.53 -20.50
N LEU A 64 -7.97 13.38 -20.51
CA LEU A 64 -7.17 13.68 -21.71
C LEU A 64 -6.40 12.45 -22.24
N GLY A 65 -6.04 11.51 -21.37
CA GLY A 65 -5.42 10.24 -21.75
C GLY A 65 -6.33 9.37 -22.62
N PHE A 66 -7.65 9.41 -22.41
CA PHE A 66 -8.60 8.70 -23.26
C PHE A 66 -8.64 9.25 -24.70
N MET A 67 -8.32 10.53 -24.91
CA MET A 67 -8.16 11.08 -26.25
C MET A 67 -6.89 10.57 -26.96
N TRP A 68 -5.93 9.99 -26.24
CA TRP A 68 -4.63 9.58 -26.80
C TRP A 68 -4.45 8.07 -26.94
N ASN A 69 -5.54 7.30 -26.93
CA ASN A 69 -5.51 5.85 -27.12
C ASN A 69 -5.39 5.45 -28.61
N GLN A 70 -4.97 4.21 -28.89
CA GLN A 70 -4.74 3.71 -30.26
C GLN A 70 -5.95 3.88 -31.21
N LEU A 71 -7.17 3.86 -30.68
CA LEU A 71 -8.40 4.04 -31.47
C LEU A 71 -8.68 5.52 -31.76
N SER A 72 -8.37 6.41 -30.80
CA SER A 72 -8.53 7.86 -30.94
C SER A 72 -7.59 8.46 -31.98
N TRP A 73 -6.38 7.91 -32.18
CA TRP A 73 -5.45 8.39 -33.21
C TRP A 73 -6.05 8.43 -34.62
N ALA A 74 -6.87 7.43 -34.98
CA ALA A 74 -7.54 7.43 -36.28
C ALA A 74 -8.56 8.57 -36.41
N MET A 75 -9.25 8.92 -35.32
CA MET A 75 -10.20 10.03 -35.28
C MET A 75 -9.51 11.39 -35.25
N GLU A 76 -8.37 11.51 -34.58
CA GLU A 76 -7.53 12.71 -34.61
C GLU A 76 -7.09 13.02 -36.06
N VAL A 77 -6.65 12.00 -36.81
CA VAL A 77 -6.27 12.14 -38.22
C VAL A 77 -7.47 12.57 -39.06
N ALA A 78 -8.65 11.97 -38.85
CA ALA A 78 -9.87 12.37 -39.54
C ALA A 78 -10.28 13.82 -39.22
N ALA A 79 -10.15 14.26 -37.97
CA ALA A 79 -10.42 15.63 -37.56
C ALA A 79 -9.48 16.64 -38.22
N VAL A 80 -8.18 16.32 -38.32
CA VAL A 80 -7.19 17.16 -39.01
C VAL A 80 -7.52 17.26 -40.50
N LEU A 81 -7.90 16.16 -41.15
CA LEU A 81 -8.31 16.15 -42.56
C LEU A 81 -9.57 17.00 -42.80
N ALA A 82 -10.56 16.96 -41.89
CA ALA A 82 -11.77 17.78 -41.98
C ALA A 82 -11.46 19.29 -41.91
N ILE A 83 -10.54 19.70 -41.02
CA ILE A 83 -10.08 21.11 -40.93
C ILE A 83 -9.39 21.53 -42.24
N VAL A 84 -8.52 20.69 -42.80
CA VAL A 84 -7.81 20.99 -44.07
C VAL A 84 -8.79 21.17 -45.23
N LEU A 85 -9.90 20.43 -45.23
CA LEU A 85 -10.98 20.55 -46.22
C LEU A 85 -11.94 21.72 -45.94
N LEU A 86 -11.73 22.48 -44.86
CA LEU A 86 -12.60 23.56 -44.37
C LEU A 86 -14.04 23.12 -44.10
N ASP A 87 -14.25 21.82 -43.83
CA ASP A 87 -15.54 21.27 -43.43
C ASP A 87 -15.69 21.32 -41.92
N PHE A 88 -16.22 22.45 -41.44
CA PHE A 88 -16.44 22.67 -40.02
C PHE A 88 -17.58 21.81 -39.44
N ALA A 89 -18.50 21.31 -40.27
CA ALA A 89 -19.61 20.47 -39.81
C ALA A 89 -19.09 19.07 -39.45
N ASP A 90 -18.30 18.47 -40.33
CA ASP A 90 -17.67 17.17 -40.08
C ASP A 90 -16.64 17.23 -38.94
N PHE A 91 -15.86 18.32 -38.86
CA PHE A 91 -14.96 18.54 -37.73
C PHE A 91 -15.72 18.59 -36.40
N ALA A 92 -16.84 19.32 -36.33
CA ALA A 92 -17.65 19.40 -35.12
C ALA A 92 -18.24 18.03 -34.72
N LEU A 93 -18.65 17.21 -35.71
CA LEU A 93 -19.15 15.86 -35.47
C LEU A 93 -18.05 14.94 -34.89
N ILE A 94 -16.85 14.96 -35.46
CA ILE A 94 -15.72 14.13 -35.00
C ILE A 94 -15.28 14.56 -33.60
N LEU A 95 -15.20 15.86 -33.34
CA LEU A 95 -14.86 16.39 -32.02
C LEU A 95 -15.90 15.97 -30.96
N PHE A 96 -17.19 16.02 -31.32
CA PHE A 96 -18.26 15.53 -30.45
C PHE A 96 -18.11 14.03 -30.16
N LEU A 97 -17.79 13.20 -31.16
CA LEU A 97 -17.58 11.76 -30.98
C LEU A 97 -16.38 11.45 -30.08
N LEU A 98 -15.29 12.20 -30.20
CA LEU A 98 -14.12 12.11 -29.33
C LEU A 98 -14.46 12.44 -27.88
N LEU A 99 -15.20 13.53 -27.66
CA LEU A 99 -15.65 13.93 -26.31
C LEU A 99 -16.59 12.90 -25.69
N LEU A 100 -17.49 12.33 -26.49
CA LEU A 100 -18.40 11.28 -26.04
C LEU A 100 -17.61 10.02 -25.65
N ASN A 101 -16.64 9.60 -26.45
CA ASN A 101 -15.77 8.47 -26.15
C ASN A 101 -14.98 8.68 -24.84
N ALA A 102 -14.35 9.85 -24.68
CA ALA A 102 -13.62 10.18 -23.46
C ALA A 102 -14.53 10.22 -22.22
N CYS A 103 -15.79 10.68 -22.37
CA CYS A 103 -16.78 10.67 -21.30
C CYS A 103 -17.16 9.25 -20.88
N ILE A 104 -17.44 8.35 -21.83
CA ILE A 104 -17.74 6.94 -21.55
C ILE A 104 -16.54 6.28 -20.85
N GLY A 105 -15.33 6.43 -21.41
CA GLY A 105 -14.12 5.85 -20.81
C GLY A 105 -13.86 6.35 -19.40
N TYR A 106 -14.08 7.64 -19.14
CA TYR A 106 -13.95 8.21 -17.79
C TYR A 106 -14.99 7.66 -16.79
N LEU A 107 -16.23 7.44 -17.23
CA LEU A 107 -17.28 6.85 -16.38
C LEU A 107 -16.97 5.38 -16.06
N GLU A 108 -16.53 4.60 -17.06
CA GLU A 108 -16.11 3.21 -16.88
C GLU A 108 -14.93 3.10 -15.91
N GLU A 109 -13.94 3.99 -16.04
CA GLU A 109 -12.75 4.01 -15.18
C GLU A 109 -13.09 4.35 -13.73
N ILE A 110 -13.97 5.32 -13.48
CA ILE A 110 -14.47 5.60 -12.12
C ILE A 110 -15.20 4.39 -11.55
N GLN A 111 -16.03 3.74 -12.36
CA GLN A 111 -16.83 2.61 -11.90
C GLN A 111 -15.95 1.39 -11.58
N ALA A 112 -14.94 1.13 -12.40
CA ALA A 112 -13.93 0.11 -12.15
C ALA A 112 -13.11 0.42 -10.88
N GLY A 113 -12.61 1.66 -10.76
CA GLY A 113 -11.83 2.09 -9.59
C GLY A 113 -12.60 2.01 -8.27
N ASN A 114 -13.89 2.37 -8.28
CA ASN A 114 -14.76 2.27 -7.11
C ASN A 114 -15.02 0.81 -6.69
N ALA A 115 -15.21 -0.11 -7.65
CA ALA A 115 -15.41 -1.52 -7.35
C ALA A 115 -14.17 -2.15 -6.69
N VAL A 116 -12.97 -1.84 -7.21
CA VAL A 116 -11.71 -2.29 -6.62
C VAL A 116 -11.50 -1.69 -5.23
N SER A 117 -11.75 -0.38 -5.08
CA SER A 117 -11.57 0.31 -3.79
C SER A 117 -12.54 -0.22 -2.72
N ALA A 118 -13.79 -0.52 -3.08
CA ALA A 118 -14.77 -1.12 -2.17
C ALA A 118 -14.34 -2.53 -1.75
N LEU A 119 -13.84 -3.35 -2.68
CA LEU A 119 -13.31 -4.67 -2.36
C LEU A 119 -12.10 -4.59 -1.42
N MET A 120 -11.16 -3.68 -1.68
CA MET A 120 -10.01 -3.43 -0.81
C MET A 120 -10.42 -2.92 0.58
N GLY A 121 -11.46 -2.08 0.66
CA GLY A 121 -12.00 -1.57 1.93
C GLY A 121 -12.62 -2.66 2.81
N HIS A 122 -13.27 -3.66 2.21
CA HIS A 122 -13.82 -4.81 2.93
C HIS A 122 -12.74 -5.82 3.37
N LEU A 123 -11.58 -5.80 2.73
CA LEU A 123 -10.41 -6.62 3.04
C LEU A 123 -9.39 -5.90 3.93
N ALA A 124 -9.71 -4.70 4.42
CA ALA A 124 -8.80 -3.92 5.25
C ALA A 124 -8.35 -4.80 6.44
N PRO A 125 -7.06 -5.17 6.52
CA PRO A 125 -6.61 -6.09 7.54
C PRO A 125 -6.82 -5.44 8.90
N GLU A 126 -7.43 -6.16 9.83
CA GLU A 126 -7.43 -5.80 11.24
C GLU A 126 -6.26 -6.51 11.93
N ALA A 127 -5.67 -5.82 12.89
CA ALA A 127 -4.49 -6.27 13.60
C ALA A 127 -4.75 -6.24 15.11
N LYS A 128 -4.41 -7.32 15.80
CA LYS A 128 -4.51 -7.39 17.26
C LYS A 128 -3.20 -6.89 17.85
N VAL A 129 -3.25 -5.73 18.50
CA VAL A 129 -2.09 -5.06 19.11
C VAL A 129 -2.18 -5.09 20.62
N PHE A 130 -1.03 -5.19 21.29
CA PHE A 130 -0.91 -4.93 22.71
C PHE A 130 -0.74 -3.43 22.93
N ARG A 131 -1.78 -2.78 23.49
CA ARG A 131 -1.73 -1.37 23.87
C ARG A 131 -2.36 -1.14 25.24
N ASP A 132 -1.70 -0.35 26.08
CA ASP A 132 -2.08 -0.09 27.48
C ASP A 132 -2.20 -1.37 28.34
N GLY A 133 -1.38 -2.38 28.04
CA GLY A 133 -1.39 -3.68 28.74
C GLY A 133 -2.54 -4.62 28.35
N GLU A 134 -3.39 -4.23 27.39
CA GLU A 134 -4.50 -5.05 26.90
C GLU A 134 -4.37 -5.32 25.40
N VAL A 135 -4.96 -6.44 24.95
CA VAL A 135 -5.05 -6.75 23.52
C VAL A 135 -6.23 -6.02 22.92
N LYS A 136 -5.96 -5.09 22.02
CA LYS A 136 -6.96 -4.30 21.28
C LYS A 136 -6.94 -4.68 19.81
N ASN A 137 -8.10 -4.69 19.17
CA ASN A 137 -8.20 -4.85 17.73
C ASN A 137 -8.15 -3.47 17.09
N VAL A 138 -7.20 -3.23 16.20
CA VAL A 138 -7.02 -1.95 15.51
C VAL A 138 -6.92 -2.18 14.00
N PRO A 139 -7.45 -1.26 13.17
CA PRO A 139 -7.20 -1.31 11.74
C PRO A 139 -5.71 -1.28 11.42
N ALA A 140 -5.25 -2.07 10.43
CA ALA A 140 -3.84 -2.16 10.07
C ALA A 140 -3.23 -0.81 9.64
N ASN A 141 -4.06 0.15 9.17
CA ASN A 141 -3.61 1.49 8.80
C ASN A 141 -3.21 2.37 9.99
N LEU A 142 -3.59 2.01 11.22
CA LEU A 142 -3.22 2.70 12.46
C LEU A 142 -2.03 2.04 13.17
N LEU A 143 -1.40 1.05 12.54
CA LEU A 143 -0.17 0.45 13.05
C LEU A 143 0.98 1.45 12.92
N VAL A 144 1.83 1.45 13.93
CA VAL A 144 3.02 2.31 13.98
C VAL A 144 4.28 1.49 14.30
N PRO A 145 5.47 1.96 13.89
CA PRO A 145 6.72 1.30 14.25
C PRO A 145 6.86 1.15 15.77
N GLY A 146 7.10 -0.10 16.20
CA GLY A 146 7.23 -0.48 17.61
C GLY A 146 5.94 -0.98 18.28
N ASP A 147 4.81 -1.06 17.56
CA ASP A 147 3.65 -1.82 18.03
C ASP A 147 4.01 -3.30 18.23
N VAL A 148 3.44 -3.91 19.27
CA VAL A 148 3.55 -5.35 19.52
C VAL A 148 2.24 -6.00 19.08
N LEU A 149 2.34 -6.95 18.16
CA LEU A 149 1.19 -7.62 17.56
C LEU A 149 1.05 -9.05 18.07
N ARG A 150 -0.19 -9.50 18.20
CA ARG A 150 -0.52 -10.90 18.45
C ARG A 150 -1.01 -11.56 17.18
N VAL A 151 -0.14 -12.35 16.55
CA VAL A 151 -0.46 -13.13 15.35
C VAL A 151 -0.96 -14.51 15.75
N ARG A 152 -2.06 -14.97 15.13
CA ARG A 152 -2.60 -16.33 15.27
C ARG A 152 -2.60 -17.04 13.93
N LEU A 153 -2.79 -18.36 13.97
CA LEU A 153 -2.96 -19.16 12.76
C LEU A 153 -4.16 -18.66 11.95
N GLY A 154 -3.92 -18.35 10.68
CA GLY A 154 -4.92 -17.82 9.75
C GLY A 154 -5.00 -16.29 9.71
N ASP A 155 -4.27 -15.57 10.58
CA ASP A 155 -4.15 -14.11 10.49
C ASP A 155 -3.22 -13.74 9.31
N VAL A 156 -3.55 -12.66 8.62
CA VAL A 156 -2.69 -12.06 7.59
C VAL A 156 -1.68 -11.12 8.29
N ILE A 157 -0.41 -11.17 7.89
CA ILE A 157 0.63 -10.27 8.42
C ILE A 157 0.34 -8.83 7.93
N PRO A 158 0.07 -7.87 8.83
CA PRO A 158 -0.41 -6.53 8.43
C PRO A 158 0.74 -5.54 8.10
N ALA A 159 1.97 -5.87 8.49
CA ALA A 159 3.18 -5.09 8.27
C ALA A 159 4.41 -5.98 8.50
N ASP A 160 5.59 -5.53 8.03
CA ASP A 160 6.87 -6.17 8.35
C ASP A 160 7.06 -6.23 9.88
N LEU A 161 7.35 -7.43 10.39
CA LEU A 161 7.39 -7.69 11.82
C LEU A 161 8.57 -8.59 12.20
N LYS A 162 8.95 -8.51 13.48
CA LYS A 162 9.99 -9.35 14.07
C LYS A 162 9.38 -10.19 15.19
N PHE A 163 9.54 -11.51 15.12
CA PHE A 163 8.91 -12.41 16.07
C PHE A 163 9.56 -12.27 17.46
N LEU A 164 8.77 -11.89 18.46
CA LEU A 164 9.24 -11.60 19.82
C LEU A 164 9.34 -12.82 20.72
N GLU A 165 8.31 -13.67 20.71
CA GLU A 165 8.19 -14.85 21.57
C GLU A 165 7.05 -15.74 21.05
N GLY A 166 7.14 -17.04 21.33
CA GLY A 166 6.11 -18.02 20.99
C GLY A 166 6.65 -19.26 20.28
N ASP A 167 5.72 -20.14 19.90
CA ASP A 167 6.02 -21.32 19.10
C ASP A 167 6.44 -20.92 17.68
N SER A 168 7.19 -21.79 17.01
CA SER A 168 7.56 -21.56 15.61
C SER A 168 6.31 -21.58 14.73
N VAL A 169 6.18 -20.56 13.89
CA VAL A 169 5.05 -20.39 12.98
C VAL A 169 5.49 -20.63 11.55
N LYS A 170 4.57 -21.12 10.72
CA LYS A 170 4.80 -21.24 9.28
C LYS A 170 4.13 -20.07 8.58
N VAL A 171 4.93 -19.27 7.89
CA VAL A 171 4.46 -18.10 7.14
C VAL A 171 4.47 -18.45 5.66
N ASP A 172 3.34 -18.22 4.99
CA ASP A 172 3.23 -18.35 3.54
C ASP A 172 3.67 -17.04 2.89
N GLN A 173 4.77 -17.10 2.15
CA GLN A 173 5.35 -15.95 1.44
C GLN A 173 5.15 -16.04 -0.07
N SER A 174 4.27 -16.94 -0.55
CA SER A 174 4.04 -17.18 -1.98
C SER A 174 3.59 -15.95 -2.75
N SER A 175 2.77 -15.09 -2.12
CA SER A 175 2.29 -13.84 -2.72
C SER A 175 3.40 -12.83 -3.01
N LEU A 176 4.48 -12.82 -2.22
CA LEU A 176 5.57 -11.84 -2.35
C LEU A 176 6.81 -12.42 -3.04
N THR A 177 7.15 -13.67 -2.74
CA THR A 177 8.39 -14.33 -3.20
C THR A 177 8.15 -15.26 -4.40
N GLY A 178 6.91 -15.71 -4.60
CA GLY A 178 6.57 -16.76 -5.58
C GLY A 178 6.91 -18.18 -5.11
N GLU A 179 7.51 -18.35 -3.93
CA GLU A 179 7.82 -19.67 -3.39
C GLU A 179 6.57 -20.30 -2.75
N SER A 180 6.18 -21.48 -3.21
CA SER A 180 4.94 -22.13 -2.75
C SER A 180 5.05 -22.84 -1.40
N LEU A 181 6.27 -23.02 -0.88
CA LEU A 181 6.48 -23.70 0.39
C LEU A 181 6.54 -22.68 1.52
N PRO A 182 5.73 -22.84 2.59
CA PRO A 182 5.75 -21.93 3.72
C PRO A 182 7.06 -22.08 4.49
N VAL A 183 7.60 -20.94 4.93
CA VAL A 183 8.86 -20.85 5.67
C VAL A 183 8.56 -20.86 7.17
N THR A 184 9.29 -21.69 7.93
CA THR A 184 9.20 -21.69 9.38
C THR A 184 9.97 -20.49 9.95
N LYS A 185 9.30 -19.70 10.79
CA LYS A 185 9.86 -18.53 11.48
C LYS A 185 9.82 -18.75 12.99
N SER A 186 10.89 -18.36 13.67
CA SER A 186 11.08 -18.49 15.12
C SER A 186 11.36 -17.13 15.77
N GLU A 187 11.51 -17.09 17.09
CA GLU A 187 11.88 -15.87 17.82
C GLU A 187 13.16 -15.23 17.22
N GLY A 188 13.09 -13.92 16.97
CA GLY A 188 14.16 -13.14 16.36
C GLY A 188 14.16 -13.13 14.83
N ASP A 189 13.37 -13.97 14.16
CA ASP A 189 13.24 -13.93 12.71
C ASP A 189 12.28 -12.81 12.26
N GLU A 190 12.43 -12.37 11.01
CA GLU A 190 11.49 -11.44 10.37
C GLU A 190 10.38 -12.15 9.63
N GLY A 191 9.18 -11.57 9.70
CA GLY A 191 7.99 -12.01 8.99
C GLY A 191 7.38 -10.86 8.18
N TYR A 192 6.96 -11.20 6.97
CA TYR A 192 6.22 -10.39 6.02
C TYR A 192 5.33 -11.34 5.20
#